data_AF-A0A940XKK2-F1
#
_entry.id   AF-A0A940XKK2-F1
#
_cell.length_a   1.000
_cell.length_b   1.000
_cell.length_c   1.000
_cell.angle_alpha   90.00
_cell.angle_beta   90.00
_cell.angle_gamma   90.00
#
_symmetry.space_group_name_H-M   'P 1'
#
loop_
_entity.id
_entity.type
_entity.pdbx_description
1 polymer ?
#
loop_
_entity_poly.entity_id
_entity_poly.type
_entity_poly.pdbx_seq_one_letter_code
_entity_poly.pdbx_strand_id
1 'polypeptide(L)' 'MPLTYIGIDPQTGDGESPTVWVDEEKQELVLQGWKPTPELEAECAGFEVPGHAVA' A
#
# COMPACT_ATOMS: atom_id res chain seq x y z
N MET A 1 20.30 -4.67 -1.75
CA MET A 1 19.43 -3.54 -2.13
C MET A 1 19.02 -2.84 -0.84
N PRO A 2 19.35 -1.56 -0.63
CA PRO A 2 18.98 -0.83 0.58
C PRO A 2 17.52 -0.42 0.48
N LEU A 3 16.62 -1.31 0.87
CA LEU A 3 15.19 -1.03 0.95
C LEU A 3 14.94 0.04 2.01
N THR A 4 14.28 1.14 1.65
CA THR A 4 13.93 2.21 2.58
C THR A 4 12.57 1.92 3.22
N TYR A 5 12.59 1.78 4.54
CA TYR A 5 11.40 1.53 5.36
C TYR A 5 10.60 2.82 5.55
N ILE A 6 9.30 2.80 5.22
CA ILE A 6 8.44 4.00 5.26
C ILE A 6 7.27 3.94 6.27
N GLY A 7 7.11 2.86 7.05
CA GLY A 7 6.18 2.84 8.20
C GLY A 7 5.63 1.47 8.62
N ILE A 8 5.22 1.37 9.89
CA ILE A 8 4.44 0.29 10.52
C ILE A 8 3.25 0.98 11.21
N ASP A 9 2.08 0.36 11.16
CA ASP A 9 0.96 0.75 12.01
C ASP A 9 1.34 0.51 13.48
N PRO A 10 1.42 1.57 14.33
CA PRO A 10 1.85 1.46 15.72
C PRO A 10 0.90 0.60 16.58
N GLN A 11 -0.29 0.25 16.08
CA GLN A 11 -1.25 -0.61 16.78
C GLN A 11 -1.13 -2.10 16.40
N THR A 12 -0.33 -2.47 15.39
CA THR A 12 -0.11 -3.87 15.02
C THR A 12 0.98 -4.53 15.86
N GLY A 13 0.61 -5.52 16.68
CA GLY A 13 1.55 -6.38 17.40
C GLY A 13 2.21 -7.39 16.45
N ASP A 14 3.54 -7.31 16.34
CA ASP A 14 4.57 -8.28 15.92
C ASP A 14 4.33 -9.26 14.73
N GLY A 15 3.21 -9.28 14.02
CA GLY A 15 2.95 -10.32 13.01
C GLY A 15 2.24 -9.90 11.73
N GLU A 16 1.47 -8.81 11.73
CA GLU A 16 0.50 -8.55 10.65
C GLU A 16 0.54 -7.12 10.08
N SER A 17 1.67 -6.42 10.24
CA SER A 17 1.82 -5.07 9.70
C SER A 17 1.99 -5.11 8.17
N PRO A 18 1.16 -4.39 7.40
CA PRO A 18 1.40 -4.22 5.98
C PRO A 18 2.75 -3.52 5.79
N THR A 19 3.60 -4.06 4.91
CA THR A 19 4.93 -3.49 4.63
C THR A 19 4.90 -2.84 3.26
N VAL A 20 5.39 -1.60 3.18
CA VAL A 20 5.57 -0.90 1.90
C VAL A 20 7.05 -0.77 1.59
N TRP A 21 7.41 -1.11 0.36
CA TRP A 21 8.76 -1.05 -0.17
C TRP A 21 8.81 -0.09 -1.36
N VAL A 22 9.94 0.58 -1.54
CA VAL A 22 10.24 1.41 -2.73
C VAL A 22 11.21 0.65 -3.62
N ASP A 23 10.83 0.37 -4.86
CA ASP A 23 11.74 -0.07 -5.90
C ASP A 23 12.24 1.18 -6.66
N GLU A 24 13.41 1.67 -6.27
CA GLU A 24 13.99 2.88 -6.85
C GLU A 24 14.37 2.72 -8.32
N GLU A 25 14.73 1.51 -8.77
CA GLU A 25 15.13 1.25 -10.15
C GLU A 25 13.94 1.32 -11.10
N LYS A 26 12.79 0.83 -10.66
CA LYS A 26 11.55 0.84 -11.45
C LYS A 26 10.64 2.02 -11.16
N GLN A 27 10.96 2.80 -10.13
CA GLN A 27 10.12 3.87 -9.60
C GLN A 27 8.72 3.37 -9.19
N GLU A 28 8.67 2.21 -8.53
CA GLU A 28 7.43 1.54 -8.13
C GLU A 28 7.31 1.46 -6.60
N LEU A 29 6.07 1.40 -6.11
CA LEU A 29 5.75 1.08 -4.72
C LEU A 29 5.20 -0.34 -4.64
N VAL A 30 5.79 -1.16 -3.77
CA VAL A 30 5.36 -2.55 -3.56
C VAL A 30 4.73 -2.65 -2.17
N LEU A 31 3.46 -3.04 -2.12
CA LEU A 31 2.73 -3.25 -0.87
C LEU A 31 2.59 -4.75 -0.60
N GLN A 32 3.10 -5.18 0.55
CA GLN A 32 2.92 -6.53 1.07
C GLN A 32 1.88 -6.49 2.19
N GLY A 33 0.71 -7.06 1.94
CA GLY A 33 -0.40 -7.13 2.89
C GLY A 33 -1.41 -8.19 2.51
N TRP A 34 -2.58 -8.11 3.15
CA TRP A 34 -3.70 -9.00 2.86
C TRP A 34 -4.38 -8.63 1.55
N LYS A 35 -4.83 -9.65 0.81
CA LYS A 35 -5.68 -9.42 -0.36
C LYS A 35 -7.06 -8.95 0.12
N PRO A 36 -7.61 -7.86 -0.42
CA PRO A 36 -8.97 -7.44 -0.11
C PRO A 36 -9.98 -8.48 -0.59
N THR A 37 -11.17 -8.48 -0.01
CA THR A 37 -12.31 -9.19 -0.61
C THR A 37 -12.77 -8.45 -1.87
N PRO A 38 -13.51 -9.11 -2.79
CA PRO A 38 -14.03 -8.45 -3.98
C PRO A 38 -14.88 -7.20 -3.68
N GLU A 39 -15.64 -7.22 -2.58
CA GLU A 39 -16.48 -6.09 -2.16
C GLU A 39 -15.63 -4.90 -1.72
N LEU A 40 -14.57 -5.16 -0.93
CA LEU A 40 -13.65 -4.13 -0.46
C LEU A 40 -12.79 -3.56 -1.61
N GLU A 41 -12.40 -4.41 -2.56
CA GLU A 41 -11.70 -3.97 -3.78
C GLU A 41 -12.56 -3.03 -4.61
N ALA A 42 -13.86 -3.34 -4.77
CA ALA A 42 -14.80 -2.49 -5.48
C ALA A 42 -15.05 -1.14 -4.77
N GLU A 43 -15.12 -1.14 -3.44
CA GLU A 43 -15.25 0.09 -2.63
C GLU A 43 -14.02 1.00 -2.80
N CYS A 44 -12.81 0.43 -2.69
CA CYS A 44 -11.57 1.18 -2.90
C CYS A 44 -11.45 1.71 -4.33
N ALA A 45 -11.82 0.92 -5.34
CA ALA A 45 -11.78 1.34 -6.74
C ALA A 45 -12.78 2.46 -7.07
N GLY A 46 -13.87 2.57 -6.30
CA GLY A 46 -14.84 3.65 -6.41
C GLY A 46 -14.40 4.97 -5.76
N PHE A 47 -13.30 4.97 -5.00
CA PHE A 47 -12.82 6.16 -4.30
C PHE A 47 -11.68 6.84 -5.07
N GLU A 48 -12.00 7.95 -5.72
CA GLU A 48 -11.00 8.82 -6.33
C GLU A 48 -10.48 9.83 -5.31
N VAL A 49 -9.18 9.78 -5.00
CA VAL A 49 -8.54 10.80 -4.17
C VAL A 49 -8.56 12.13 -4.94
N PRO A 50 -9.18 13.19 -4.38
CA PRO A 50 -9.22 14.50 -5.04
C PRO A 50 -7.80 14.97 -5.38
N GLY A 51 -7.57 15.29 -6.67
CA GLY A 51 -6.25 15.71 -7.17
C GLY A 51 -5.31 14.57 -7.63
N HIS A 52 -5.71 13.31 -7.52
CA HIS A 52 -5.04 12.15 -8.16
C HIS A 52 -5.84 11.56 -9.33
N ALA A 53 -7.04 12.09 -9.63
CA ALA A 53 -7.73 11.81 -10.88
C ALA A 53 -6.87 12.33 -12.04
N VAL A 54 -6.36 11.42 -12.86
CA VAL A 54 -5.66 11.78 -14.09
C VAL A 54 -6.72 12.24 -15.11
N ALA A 55 -6.35 13.29 -15.85
CA ALA A 55 -7.06 13.90 -16.97
C ALA A 55 -7.51 12.91 -18.06
#